data_AF-A0A941WS03-F1
#
_entry.id   AF-A0A941WS03-F1
#
_cell.length_a   1.000
_cell.length_b   1.000
_cell.length_c   1.000
_cell.angle_alpha   90.00
_cell.angle_beta   90.00
_cell.angle_gamma   90.00
#
_symmetry.space_group_name_H-M   'P 1'
#
loop_
_entity.id
_entity.type
_entity.pdbx_description
1 polymer ?
#
loop_
_entity_poly.entity_id
_entity_poly.type
_entity_poly.pdbx_seq_one_letter_code
_entity_poly.pdbx_strand_id
1 'polypeptide(L)'
;MVWNGYGLFWIIIEILRNTESYKLPLEKNTYRSIKIQSNTSINIEEYIRDCINEYKETEDGNGLFNTDGKYFWSESLLKRMTKMEEVSAKRKKAGQRGAQGRWGKTEENNSKKEEKIAKNSKRIANAITYNGKCYKNYGKSIAKNGKIKSKSKSKIKIKIKDIKSIYPSNHKPGKENKTLTNMMDETEKMEFERLINNCEMYIFSPELAIEMTEILKEMYMNPETRERIQEINSKKLSYALKNFAIANTKNRIQIPKAYFKKCILSALDQTELSGQYDTDTIYEMEDY
;
A
#
# COMPACT_ATOMS: atom_id res chain seq x y z
N MET A 1 42.58 9.37 3.73
CA MET A 1 41.97 9.82 2.45
C MET A 1 40.93 10.86 2.76
N VAL A 2 41.01 12.02 2.09
CA VAL A 2 40.24 13.24 2.37
C VAL A 2 38.92 13.19 1.59
N TRP A 3 37.93 12.46 2.11
CA TRP A 3 36.60 12.32 1.48
C TRP A 3 35.54 13.29 2.06
N ASN A 4 35.96 14.29 2.83
CA ASN A 4 35.03 15.05 3.68
C ASN A 4 34.16 16.07 2.91
N GLY A 5 34.58 16.56 1.73
CA GLY A 5 33.86 17.59 0.97
C GLY A 5 32.65 17.07 0.17
N TYR A 6 32.85 16.02 -0.64
CA TYR A 6 31.78 15.47 -1.49
C TYR A 6 30.59 14.92 -0.69
N GLY A 7 30.84 14.26 0.44
CA GLY A 7 29.78 13.82 1.34
C GLY A 7 29.00 15.00 1.94
N LEU A 8 29.69 16.08 2.31
CA LEU A 8 29.05 17.29 2.84
C LEU A 8 28.13 17.95 1.81
N PHE A 9 28.51 17.97 0.52
CA PHE A 9 27.64 18.43 -0.55
C PHE A 9 26.30 17.69 -0.57
N TRP A 10 26.32 16.35 -0.53
CA TRP A 10 25.09 15.54 -0.57
C TRP A 10 24.22 15.73 0.67
N ILE A 11 24.83 15.87 1.85
CA ILE A 11 24.09 16.20 3.08
C ILE A 11 23.37 17.54 2.91
N ILE A 12 24.03 18.57 2.38
CA ILE A 12 23.41 19.88 2.14
C ILE A 12 22.27 19.77 1.11
N ILE A 13 22.45 18.98 0.05
CA ILE A 13 21.39 18.71 -0.94
C ILE A 13 20.17 18.04 -0.29
N GLU A 14 20.38 17.12 0.64
CA GLU A 14 19.30 16.46 1.38
C GLU A 14 18.55 17.46 2.29
N ILE A 15 19.29 18.30 3.01
CA ILE A 15 18.69 19.37 3.83
C ILE A 15 17.85 20.30 2.96
N LEU A 16 18.39 20.75 1.82
CA LEU A 16 17.66 21.59 0.86
C LEU A 16 16.38 20.91 0.39
N ARG A 17 16.43 19.62 0.02
CA ARG A 17 15.26 18.86 -0.43
C ARG A 17 14.13 18.80 0.60
N ASN A 18 14.47 18.80 1.88
CA ASN A 18 13.50 18.74 2.97
C ASN A 18 12.90 20.11 3.33
N THR A 19 13.44 21.21 2.80
CA THR A 19 12.84 22.55 2.95
C THR A 19 11.74 22.76 1.92
N GLU A 20 10.66 23.44 2.30
CA GLU A 20 9.51 23.68 1.41
C GLU A 20 9.87 24.48 0.15
N SER A 21 10.88 25.36 0.23
CA SER A 21 11.30 26.20 -0.89
C SER A 21 12.51 25.66 -1.66
N TYR A 22 13.10 24.55 -1.22
CA TYR A 22 14.38 24.03 -1.71
C TYR A 22 15.54 25.02 -1.62
N LYS A 23 15.46 25.98 -0.69
CA LYS A 23 16.47 27.01 -0.44
C LYS A 23 16.76 27.11 1.05
N LEU A 24 18.00 27.49 1.38
CA LEU A 24 18.44 27.74 2.74
C LEU A 24 18.96 29.17 2.90
N PRO A 25 18.73 29.83 4.05
CA PRO A 25 19.23 31.19 4.27
C PRO A 25 20.74 31.21 4.47
N LEU A 26 21.42 32.23 3.92
CA LEU A 26 22.85 32.47 4.10
C LEU A 26 23.12 33.16 5.44
N GLU A 27 22.85 32.45 6.53
CA GLU A 27 23.01 32.96 7.88
C GLU A 27 23.83 31.99 8.75
N LYS A 28 24.46 32.53 9.81
CA LYS A 28 25.29 31.75 10.74
C LYS A 28 24.55 30.58 11.38
N ASN A 29 23.24 30.74 11.63
CA ASN A 29 22.41 29.68 12.18
C ASN A 29 22.30 28.49 11.21
N THR A 30 22.16 28.75 9.91
CA THR A 30 22.13 27.71 8.88
C THR A 30 23.45 26.93 8.86
N TYR A 31 24.58 27.63 8.87
CA TYR A 31 25.90 26.98 8.86
C TYR A 31 26.11 26.13 10.11
N ARG A 32 25.66 26.61 11.28
CA ARG A 32 25.72 25.87 12.54
C ARG A 32 24.86 24.60 12.48
N SER A 33 23.64 24.69 11.98
CA SER A 33 22.74 23.55 11.83
C SER A 33 23.32 22.49 10.90
N ILE A 34 23.87 22.89 9.74
CA ILE A 34 24.55 21.97 8.82
C ILE A 34 25.74 21.32 9.52
N LYS A 35 26.52 22.07 10.33
CA LYS A 35 27.71 21.55 11.03
C LYS A 35 27.38 20.45 12.01
N ILE A 36 26.31 20.68 12.79
CA ILE A 36 25.80 19.71 13.76
C ILE A 36 25.31 18.46 13.03
N GLN A 37 24.56 18.62 11.95
CA GLN A 37 23.98 17.50 11.22
C GLN A 37 25.02 16.66 10.46
N SER A 38 26.04 17.30 9.87
CA SER A 38 27.07 16.60 9.11
C SER A 38 28.22 16.07 9.95
N ASN A 39 28.27 16.42 11.25
CA ASN A 39 29.36 16.08 12.19
C ASN A 39 30.77 16.25 11.59
N THR A 40 30.98 17.35 10.86
CA THR A 40 32.22 17.60 10.10
C THR A 40 33.14 18.57 10.81
N SER A 41 34.44 18.41 10.59
CA SER A 41 35.46 19.39 10.99
C SER A 41 35.63 20.52 9.98
N ILE A 42 35.04 20.41 8.78
CA ILE A 42 35.11 21.44 7.73
C ILE A 42 34.41 22.73 8.16
N ASN A 43 34.96 23.87 7.75
CA ASN A 43 34.31 25.16 7.84
C ASN A 43 33.20 25.27 6.77
N ILE A 44 31.95 25.19 7.20
CA ILE A 44 30.79 25.18 6.28
C ILE A 44 30.56 26.51 5.58
N GLU A 45 30.83 27.63 6.25
CA GLU A 45 30.64 28.95 5.66
C GLU A 45 31.58 29.14 4.46
N GLU A 46 32.85 28.77 4.65
CA GLU A 46 33.87 28.76 3.60
C GLU A 46 33.52 27.76 2.50
N TYR A 47 33.18 26.52 2.87
CA TYR A 47 32.79 25.48 1.91
C TYR A 47 31.62 25.88 1.01
N ILE A 48 30.56 26.47 1.58
CA ILE A 48 29.40 26.95 0.81
C ILE A 48 29.81 28.09 -0.10
N ARG A 49 30.64 29.03 0.38
CA ARG A 49 31.15 30.13 -0.43
C ARG A 49 31.96 29.61 -1.63
N ASP A 50 32.76 28.58 -1.45
CA ASP A 50 33.56 27.99 -2.53
C ASP A 50 32.66 27.24 -3.53
N CYS A 51 31.65 26.51 -3.03
CA CYS A 51 30.60 25.90 -3.87
C CYS A 51 29.79 26.91 -4.69
N ILE A 52 29.65 28.14 -4.20
CA ILE A 52 28.99 29.24 -4.91
C ILE A 52 29.91 29.90 -5.93
N ASN A 53 31.19 30.10 -5.60
CA ASN A 53 32.07 30.99 -6.35
C ASN A 53 33.09 30.27 -7.24
N GLU A 54 33.66 29.16 -6.78
CA GLU A 54 34.78 28.47 -7.45
C GLU A 54 34.30 27.41 -8.43
N TYR A 55 33.26 26.65 -8.07
CA TYR A 55 32.76 25.53 -8.87
C TYR A 55 31.59 25.94 -9.77
N LYS A 56 31.83 26.83 -10.73
CA LYS A 56 30.85 27.27 -11.73
C LYS A 56 31.01 26.54 -13.05
N GLU A 57 29.89 26.09 -13.62
CA GLU A 57 29.87 25.57 -14.99
C GLU A 57 29.99 26.72 -16.00
N THR A 58 30.86 26.54 -17.01
CA THR A 58 31.20 27.56 -18.00
C THR A 58 30.06 27.94 -18.95
N GLU A 59 29.06 27.09 -19.10
CA GLU A 59 27.99 27.27 -20.10
C GLU A 59 26.77 28.01 -19.53
N ASP A 60 26.33 27.64 -18.33
CA ASP A 60 25.11 28.20 -17.71
C ASP A 60 25.41 29.26 -16.63
N GLY A 61 26.69 29.44 -16.25
CA GLY A 61 27.11 30.35 -15.16
C GLY A 61 26.65 29.92 -13.76
N ASN A 62 26.01 28.76 -13.64
CA ASN A 62 25.51 28.20 -12.39
C ASN A 62 26.62 27.46 -11.64
N GLY A 63 26.66 27.65 -10.32
CA GLY A 63 27.58 26.95 -9.43
C GLY A 63 27.02 25.61 -8.95
N LEU A 64 27.82 24.87 -8.18
CA LEU A 64 27.31 23.76 -7.35
C LEU A 64 26.16 24.24 -6.47
N PHE A 65 26.30 25.45 -5.93
CA PHE A 65 25.24 26.24 -5.35
C PHE A 65 25.15 27.62 -6.01
N ASN A 66 23.95 28.17 -6.03
CA ASN A 66 23.63 29.52 -6.48
C ASN A 66 23.08 30.30 -5.30
N THR A 67 23.17 31.63 -5.38
CA THR A 67 22.64 32.51 -4.34
C THR A 67 22.04 33.79 -4.92
N ASP A 68 21.02 34.31 -4.23
CA ASP A 68 20.47 35.66 -4.44
C ASP A 68 20.99 36.67 -3.40
N GLY A 69 22.00 36.29 -2.61
CA GLY A 69 22.57 37.08 -1.52
C GLY A 69 21.87 36.89 -0.17
N LYS A 70 20.65 36.35 -0.15
CA LYS A 70 19.90 36.05 1.09
C LYS A 70 19.74 34.55 1.33
N TYR A 71 19.52 33.80 0.26
CA TYR A 71 19.37 32.35 0.26
C TYR A 71 20.35 31.73 -0.73
N PHE A 72 20.64 30.45 -0.53
CA PHE A 72 21.35 29.62 -1.50
C PHE A 72 20.57 28.35 -1.82
N TRP A 73 20.78 27.83 -3.03
CA TRP A 73 20.13 26.62 -3.54
C TRP A 73 21.01 25.91 -4.56
N SER A 74 20.64 24.69 -4.95
CA SER A 74 21.25 24.01 -6.10
C SER A 74 20.29 24.03 -7.28
N GLU A 75 20.72 24.56 -8.42
CA GLU A 75 19.91 24.65 -9.63
C GLU A 75 19.50 23.26 -10.16
N SER A 76 20.42 22.29 -10.09
CA SER A 76 20.16 20.90 -10.45
C SER A 76 19.10 20.24 -9.55
N LEU A 77 19.13 20.52 -8.23
CA LEU A 77 18.09 20.04 -7.32
C LEU A 77 16.74 20.65 -7.67
N LEU A 78 16.69 21.97 -7.87
CA LEU A 78 15.46 22.68 -8.19
C LEU A 78 14.81 22.14 -9.47
N LYS A 79 15.59 21.98 -10.55
CA LYS A 79 15.12 21.36 -11.81
C LYS A 79 14.52 19.97 -11.58
N ARG A 80 15.15 19.12 -10.76
CA ARG A 80 14.64 17.77 -10.44
C ARG A 80 13.35 17.82 -9.62
N MET A 81 13.26 18.70 -8.62
CA MET A 81 12.08 18.83 -7.77
C MET A 81 10.89 19.39 -8.56
N THR A 82 11.08 20.43 -9.37
CA THR A 82 10.03 20.97 -10.25
C THR A 82 9.48 19.90 -11.18
N LYS A 83 10.35 19.10 -11.82
CA LYS A 83 9.93 17.98 -12.67
C LYS A 83 9.14 16.93 -11.88
N MET A 84 9.56 16.60 -10.66
CA MET A 84 8.86 15.65 -9.80
C MET A 84 7.47 16.16 -9.42
N GLU A 85 7.35 17.42 -9.04
CA GLU A 85 6.09 18.08 -8.68
C GLU A 85 5.13 18.14 -9.88
N GLU A 86 5.61 18.51 -11.06
CA GLU A 86 4.81 18.51 -12.29
C GLU A 86 4.23 17.12 -12.60
N VAL A 87 5.07 16.07 -12.51
CA VAL A 87 4.65 14.70 -12.74
C VAL A 87 3.63 14.26 -11.70
N SER A 88 3.87 14.58 -10.42
CA SER A 88 2.94 14.31 -9.32
C SER A 88 1.60 15.01 -9.54
N ALA A 89 1.61 16.29 -9.92
CA ALA A 89 0.41 17.06 -10.22
C ALA A 89 -0.35 16.49 -11.42
N LYS A 90 0.34 16.08 -12.50
CA LYS A 90 -0.26 15.41 -13.66
C LYS A 90 -0.94 14.10 -13.25
N ARG A 91 -0.27 13.27 -12.44
CA ARG A 91 -0.83 12.01 -11.91
C ARG A 91 -2.03 12.25 -11.00
N LYS A 92 -1.97 13.24 -10.11
CA LYS A 92 -3.07 13.64 -9.23
C LYS A 92 -4.29 14.08 -10.05
N LYS A 93 -4.10 14.94 -11.06
CA LYS A 93 -5.18 15.38 -11.96
C LYS A 93 -5.78 14.21 -12.76
N ALA A 94 -4.95 13.29 -13.26
CA ALA A 94 -5.42 12.09 -13.96
C ALA A 94 -6.23 11.17 -13.02
N GLY A 95 -5.76 10.97 -11.78
CA GLY A 95 -6.47 10.22 -10.76
C GLY A 95 -7.82 10.84 -10.39
N GLN A 96 -7.87 12.17 -10.20
CA GLN A 96 -9.10 12.92 -9.97
C GLN A 96 -10.09 12.79 -11.13
N ARG A 97 -9.63 12.93 -12.38
CA ARG A 97 -10.47 12.72 -13.57
C ARG A 97 -10.99 11.29 -13.67
N GLY A 98 -10.15 10.29 -13.38
CA GLY A 98 -10.57 8.89 -13.34
C GLY A 98 -11.62 8.62 -12.24
N ALA A 99 -11.45 9.23 -11.07
CA ALA A 99 -12.41 9.16 -9.97
C ALA A 99 -13.74 9.84 -10.36
N GLN A 100 -13.70 11.06 -10.91
CA GLN A 100 -14.89 11.75 -11.42
C GLN A 100 -15.57 10.96 -12.55
N GLY A 101 -14.83 10.33 -13.46
CA GLY A 101 -15.42 9.48 -14.50
C GLY A 101 -16.12 8.22 -13.95
N ARG A 102 -15.62 7.67 -12.84
CA ARG A 102 -16.20 6.50 -12.16
C ARG A 102 -17.36 6.85 -11.24
N TRP A 103 -17.31 7.98 -10.56
CA TRP A 103 -18.25 8.36 -9.50
C TRP A 103 -19.23 9.46 -9.92
N GLY A 104 -18.83 10.36 -10.83
CA GLY A 104 -19.65 11.47 -11.36
C GLY A 104 -20.71 11.04 -12.38
N LYS A 105 -20.60 9.83 -12.97
CA LYS A 105 -21.66 9.25 -13.83
C LYS A 105 -22.89 8.74 -13.06
N THR A 106 -22.89 8.85 -11.72
CA THR A 106 -24.01 8.41 -10.90
C THR A 106 -25.20 9.37 -10.97
N GLU A 107 -24.98 10.66 -11.24
CA GLU A 107 -26.07 11.65 -11.24
C GLU A 107 -26.88 11.66 -12.56
N GLU A 108 -26.24 11.57 -13.73
CA GLU A 108 -26.94 11.51 -15.03
C GLU A 108 -27.67 10.18 -15.28
N ASN A 109 -27.25 9.09 -14.62
CA ASN A 109 -27.90 7.78 -14.77
C ASN A 109 -29.10 7.58 -13.83
N ASN A 110 -29.32 8.47 -12.86
CA ASN A 110 -30.48 8.40 -11.96
C ASN A 110 -31.78 8.83 -12.65
N SER A 111 -31.75 9.86 -13.51
CA SER A 111 -32.96 10.33 -14.23
C SER A 111 -33.53 9.28 -15.20
N LYS A 112 -32.66 8.53 -15.91
CA LYS A 112 -33.07 7.41 -16.79
C LYS A 112 -33.46 6.14 -16.02
N LYS A 113 -33.00 5.97 -14.77
CA LYS A 113 -33.43 4.88 -13.88
C LYS A 113 -34.79 5.16 -13.26
N GLU A 114 -35.07 6.40 -12.88
CA GLU A 114 -36.35 6.81 -12.27
C GLU A 114 -37.54 6.57 -13.21
N GLU A 115 -37.40 6.83 -14.50
CA GLU A 115 -38.47 6.59 -15.48
C GLU A 115 -38.78 5.09 -15.70
N LYS A 116 -37.76 4.22 -15.62
CA LYS A 116 -37.91 2.75 -15.68
C LYS A 116 -38.45 2.17 -14.38
N ILE A 117 -38.07 2.74 -13.23
CA ILE A 117 -38.59 2.35 -11.90
C ILE A 117 -40.08 2.74 -11.78
N ALA A 118 -40.50 3.89 -12.31
CA ALA A 118 -41.89 4.32 -12.32
C ALA A 118 -42.80 3.37 -13.14
N LYS A 119 -42.34 2.91 -14.33
CA LYS A 119 -43.09 1.93 -15.14
C LYS A 119 -43.20 0.54 -14.51
N ASN A 120 -42.14 0.09 -13.82
CA ASN A 120 -42.18 -1.18 -13.07
C ASN A 120 -43.02 -1.09 -11.79
N SER A 121 -43.05 0.06 -11.11
CA SER A 121 -43.87 0.26 -9.91
C SER A 121 -45.38 0.17 -10.19
N LYS A 122 -45.85 0.66 -11.35
CA LYS A 122 -47.26 0.52 -11.78
C LYS A 122 -47.64 -0.94 -12.07
N ARG A 123 -46.72 -1.74 -12.63
CA ARG A 123 -46.94 -3.18 -12.86
C ARG A 123 -46.97 -3.98 -11.55
N ILE A 124 -46.11 -3.63 -10.60
CA ILE A 124 -46.08 -4.23 -9.26
C ILE A 124 -47.35 -3.86 -8.46
N ALA A 125 -47.82 -2.61 -8.55
CA ALA A 125 -49.06 -2.17 -7.91
C ALA A 125 -50.28 -2.97 -8.39
N ASN A 126 -50.40 -3.21 -9.70
CA ASN A 126 -51.50 -4.02 -10.25
C ASN A 126 -51.44 -5.49 -9.79
N ALA A 127 -50.25 -6.08 -9.70
CA ALA A 127 -50.07 -7.44 -9.17
C ALA A 127 -50.40 -7.55 -7.66
N ILE A 128 -50.06 -6.51 -6.88
CA ILE A 128 -50.40 -6.43 -5.45
C ILE A 128 -51.92 -6.27 -5.23
N THR A 129 -52.62 -5.52 -6.08
CA THR A 129 -54.10 -5.39 -5.97
C THR A 129 -54.86 -6.68 -6.30
N TYR A 130 -54.34 -7.50 -7.22
CA TYR A 130 -54.91 -8.80 -7.56
C TYR A 130 -54.72 -9.82 -6.43
N ASN A 131 -53.51 -9.88 -5.86
CA ASN A 131 -53.22 -10.74 -4.71
C ASN A 131 -53.88 -10.24 -3.41
N GLY A 132 -54.05 -8.92 -3.23
CA GLY A 132 -54.66 -8.33 -2.04
C GLY A 132 -56.14 -8.65 -1.82
N LYS A 133 -56.87 -9.12 -2.85
CA LYS A 133 -58.23 -9.65 -2.70
C LYS A 133 -58.24 -11.07 -2.11
N CYS A 134 -57.22 -11.88 -2.40
CA CYS A 134 -57.11 -13.25 -1.89
C CYS A 134 -56.62 -13.32 -0.42
N TYR A 135 -55.83 -12.34 0.03
CA TYR A 135 -55.21 -12.35 1.38
C TYR A 135 -56.04 -11.68 2.50
N LYS A 136 -57.28 -11.24 2.24
CA LYS A 136 -58.16 -10.70 3.31
C LYS A 136 -58.72 -11.75 4.28
N ASN A 137 -58.58 -13.04 3.99
CA ASN A 137 -59.16 -14.11 4.81
C ASN A 137 -58.21 -14.77 5.84
N TYR A 138 -56.90 -14.50 5.82
CA TYR A 138 -55.93 -15.28 6.63
C TYR A 138 -54.83 -14.43 7.28
N GLY A 139 -55.16 -13.44 8.12
CA GLY A 139 -54.07 -12.76 8.85
C GLY A 139 -54.44 -11.51 9.63
N LYS A 140 -55.48 -11.57 10.47
CA LYS A 140 -55.72 -10.56 11.53
C LYS A 140 -54.74 -10.68 12.71
N SER A 141 -53.70 -11.48 12.60
CA SER A 141 -52.72 -11.76 13.65
C SER A 141 -51.33 -11.37 13.16
N ILE A 142 -50.52 -10.79 14.05
CA ILE A 142 -49.14 -10.31 13.81
C ILE A 142 -49.03 -8.93 13.15
N ALA A 143 -49.93 -8.00 13.52
CA ALA A 143 -49.52 -6.60 13.65
C ALA A 143 -48.83 -6.43 15.00
N LYS A 144 -47.49 -6.46 15.02
CA LYS A 144 -46.60 -5.86 16.05
C LYS A 144 -45.14 -6.16 15.72
N ASN A 145 -44.46 -5.21 15.09
CA ASN A 145 -43.13 -4.73 15.46
C ASN A 145 -42.54 -3.85 14.35
N GLY A 146 -42.94 -2.57 14.36
CA GLY A 146 -42.15 -1.52 13.75
C GLY A 146 -40.97 -1.15 14.66
N LYS A 147 -39.76 -1.17 14.12
CA LYS A 147 -38.63 -0.27 14.43
C LYS A 147 -37.46 -0.61 13.50
N ILE A 148 -37.33 0.16 12.42
CA ILE A 148 -36.17 0.13 11.53
C ILE A 148 -34.99 0.77 12.30
N LYS A 149 -34.00 -0.04 12.69
CA LYS A 149 -32.68 0.44 13.13
C LYS A 149 -31.78 0.65 11.91
N SER A 150 -31.09 1.78 11.86
CA SER A 150 -30.00 2.10 10.94
C SER A 150 -28.98 0.96 10.90
N LYS A 151 -28.72 0.37 9.72
CA LYS A 151 -27.68 -0.65 9.55
C LYS A 151 -26.30 -0.02 9.71
N SER A 152 -25.70 -0.17 10.89
CA SER A 152 -24.24 -0.10 11.07
C SER A 152 -23.57 -1.10 10.14
N LYS A 153 -22.51 -0.69 9.41
CA LYS A 153 -21.68 -1.60 8.63
C LYS A 153 -21.24 -2.77 9.51
N SER A 154 -21.74 -3.97 9.23
CA SER A 154 -21.29 -5.18 9.92
C SER A 154 -19.80 -5.36 9.63
N LYS A 155 -18.96 -5.34 10.67
CA LYS A 155 -17.56 -5.79 10.57
C LYS A 155 -17.61 -7.24 10.05
N ILE A 156 -17.04 -7.50 8.88
CA ILE A 156 -16.90 -8.86 8.36
C ILE A 156 -15.87 -9.55 9.25
N LYS A 157 -16.33 -10.39 10.17
CA LYS A 157 -15.44 -11.24 10.99
C LYS A 157 -15.02 -12.43 10.15
N ILE A 158 -13.78 -12.45 9.68
CA ILE A 158 -13.18 -13.59 8.98
C ILE A 158 -12.22 -14.25 9.96
N LYS A 159 -12.46 -15.51 10.30
CA LYS A 159 -11.52 -16.31 11.10
C LYS A 159 -10.51 -16.95 10.16
N ILE A 160 -9.23 -16.82 10.47
CA ILE A 160 -8.14 -17.37 9.64
C ILE A 160 -8.26 -18.90 9.53
N LYS A 161 -8.67 -19.57 10.61
CA LYS A 161 -8.86 -21.03 10.69
C LYS A 161 -9.90 -21.58 9.70
N ASP A 162 -10.82 -20.74 9.21
CA ASP A 162 -11.87 -21.15 8.27
C ASP A 162 -11.40 -21.10 6.79
N ILE A 163 -10.22 -20.52 6.52
CA ILE A 163 -9.65 -20.40 5.18
C ILE A 163 -8.88 -21.69 4.87
N LYS A 164 -9.32 -22.42 3.84
CA LYS A 164 -8.73 -23.69 3.42
C LYS A 164 -7.89 -23.60 2.14
N SER A 165 -8.09 -22.55 1.35
CA SER A 165 -7.38 -22.33 0.09
C SER A 165 -7.49 -20.85 -0.30
N ILE A 166 -6.43 -20.34 -0.93
CA ILE A 166 -6.45 -19.04 -1.60
C ILE A 166 -6.99 -19.14 -3.04
N TYR A 167 -7.11 -20.34 -3.59
CA TYR A 167 -7.59 -20.58 -4.94
C TYR A 167 -9.08 -20.98 -4.98
N PRO A 168 -9.74 -20.96 -6.15
CA PRO A 168 -11.10 -21.45 -6.28
C PRO A 168 -11.17 -22.95 -6.00
N SER A 169 -12.35 -23.45 -5.62
CA SER A 169 -12.61 -24.85 -5.21
C SER A 169 -12.11 -25.95 -6.15
N ASN A 170 -11.80 -25.63 -7.41
CA ASN A 170 -11.35 -26.58 -8.42
C ASN A 170 -9.82 -26.59 -8.58
N HIS A 171 -9.10 -25.81 -7.78
CA HIS A 171 -7.64 -25.82 -7.76
C HIS A 171 -7.16 -27.08 -7.05
N LYS A 172 -6.35 -27.87 -7.73
CA LYS A 172 -5.56 -28.93 -7.09
C LYS A 172 -4.25 -28.27 -6.68
N PRO A 173 -3.89 -28.25 -5.38
CA PRO A 173 -2.59 -27.75 -4.97
C PRO A 173 -1.53 -28.49 -5.79
N GLY A 174 -0.72 -27.71 -6.50
CA GLY A 174 0.29 -28.27 -7.39
C GLY A 174 1.24 -29.16 -6.61
N LYS A 175 1.72 -30.24 -7.24
CA LYS A 175 2.91 -30.93 -6.73
C LYS A 175 4.04 -29.91 -6.69
N GLU A 176 4.87 -30.00 -5.64
CA GLU A 176 6.04 -29.16 -5.45
C GLU A 176 6.74 -28.86 -6.78
N ASN A 177 6.98 -27.58 -7.07
CA ASN A 177 7.63 -27.16 -8.29
C ASN A 177 9.12 -27.55 -8.24
N LYS A 178 9.42 -28.80 -8.60
CA LYS A 178 10.77 -29.40 -8.60
C LYS A 178 11.79 -28.55 -9.37
N THR A 179 11.34 -27.80 -10.37
CA THR A 179 12.19 -26.91 -11.16
C THR A 179 12.75 -25.76 -10.31
N LEU A 180 11.93 -25.15 -9.44
CA LEU A 180 12.40 -24.12 -8.51
C LEU A 180 13.30 -24.73 -7.44
N THR A 181 12.89 -25.83 -6.79
CA THR A 181 13.69 -26.44 -5.72
C THR A 181 15.10 -26.87 -6.20
N ASN A 182 15.25 -27.22 -7.48
CA ASN A 182 16.53 -27.59 -8.07
C ASN A 182 17.42 -26.39 -8.45
N MET A 183 16.87 -25.18 -8.54
CA MET A 183 17.62 -23.95 -8.86
C MET A 183 18.28 -23.32 -7.63
N MET A 184 17.89 -23.72 -6.41
CA MET A 184 18.53 -23.27 -5.17
C MET A 184 19.78 -24.09 -4.86
N ASP A 185 20.84 -23.40 -4.46
CA ASP A 185 21.96 -24.06 -3.80
C ASP A 185 21.59 -24.55 -2.38
N GLU A 186 22.49 -25.29 -1.74
CA GLU A 186 22.25 -25.86 -0.40
C GLU A 186 22.07 -24.78 0.67
N THR A 187 22.75 -23.65 0.54
CA THR A 187 22.64 -22.51 1.48
C THR A 187 21.27 -21.86 1.36
N GLU A 188 20.82 -21.61 0.13
CA GLU A 188 19.53 -21.02 -0.16
C GLU A 188 18.36 -21.90 0.30
N LYS A 189 18.52 -23.23 0.20
CA LYS A 189 17.55 -24.20 0.74
C LYS A 189 17.42 -24.07 2.25
N MET A 190 18.54 -24.04 2.97
CA MET A 190 18.54 -23.86 4.43
C MET A 190 17.94 -22.52 4.85
N GLU A 191 18.26 -21.43 4.14
CA GLU A 191 17.68 -20.10 4.42
C GLU A 191 16.16 -20.09 4.21
N PHE A 192 15.68 -20.70 3.13
CA PHE A 192 14.27 -20.79 2.86
C PHE A 192 13.54 -21.69 3.86
N GLU A 193 14.12 -22.81 4.29
CA GLU A 193 13.55 -23.65 5.35
C GLU A 193 13.43 -22.88 6.67
N ARG A 194 14.44 -22.11 7.06
CA ARG A 194 14.38 -21.22 8.24
C ARG A 194 13.25 -20.19 8.11
N LEU A 195 13.10 -19.60 6.93
CA LEU A 195 12.01 -18.65 6.64
C LEU A 195 10.62 -19.30 6.79
N ILE A 196 10.43 -20.51 6.26
CA ILE A 196 9.17 -21.24 6.39
C ILE A 196 8.88 -21.62 7.84
N ASN A 197 9.90 -21.98 8.61
CA ASN A 197 9.75 -22.22 10.05
C ASN A 197 9.28 -20.97 10.80
N ASN A 198 9.83 -19.79 10.47
CA ASN A 198 9.40 -18.50 11.04
C ASN A 198 7.96 -18.11 10.67
N CYS A 199 7.40 -18.70 9.62
CA CYS A 199 6.02 -18.49 9.21
C CYS A 199 5.00 -19.31 10.01
N GLU A 200 5.47 -20.27 10.83
CA GLU A 200 4.61 -21.12 11.66
C GLU A 200 3.47 -21.75 10.85
N MET A 201 3.81 -22.35 9.70
CA MET A 201 2.83 -22.84 8.72
C MET A 201 1.82 -23.85 9.30
N TYR A 202 2.14 -24.48 10.43
CA TYR A 202 1.27 -25.40 11.17
C TYR A 202 -0.03 -24.73 11.68
N ILE A 203 -0.09 -23.39 11.72
CA ILE A 203 -1.29 -22.63 12.10
C ILE A 203 -2.37 -22.70 10.99
N PHE A 204 -1.97 -22.95 9.74
CA PHE A 204 -2.87 -23.00 8.59
C PHE A 204 -3.31 -24.44 8.27
N SER A 205 -4.38 -24.59 7.47
CA SER A 205 -4.75 -25.92 6.98
C SER A 205 -3.63 -26.49 6.09
N PRO A 206 -3.45 -27.82 6.04
CA PRO A 206 -2.37 -28.43 5.26
C PRO A 206 -2.36 -28.01 3.79
N GLU A 207 -3.53 -27.90 3.18
CA GLU A 207 -3.69 -27.48 1.77
C GLU A 207 -3.24 -26.02 1.58
N LEU A 208 -3.68 -25.15 2.50
CA LEU A 208 -3.35 -23.74 2.47
C LEU A 208 -1.85 -23.49 2.73
N ALA A 209 -1.25 -24.23 3.66
CA ALA A 209 0.18 -24.17 3.95
C ALA A 209 1.02 -24.53 2.72
N ILE A 210 0.63 -25.55 1.95
CA ILE A 210 1.30 -25.92 0.70
C ILE A 210 1.21 -24.78 -0.32
N GLU A 211 0.01 -24.22 -0.53
CA GLU A 211 -0.22 -23.12 -1.48
C GLU A 211 0.61 -21.88 -1.12
N MET A 212 0.65 -21.53 0.17
CA MET A 212 1.41 -20.38 0.67
C MET A 212 2.91 -20.61 0.56
N THR A 213 3.40 -21.82 0.87
CA THR A 213 4.81 -22.19 0.72
C THR A 213 5.27 -22.09 -0.73
N GLU A 214 4.46 -22.53 -1.70
CA GLU A 214 4.78 -22.42 -3.12
C GLU A 214 4.89 -20.94 -3.55
N ILE A 215 3.96 -20.10 -3.09
CA ILE A 215 3.99 -18.66 -3.40
C ILE A 215 5.22 -17.99 -2.78
N LEU A 216 5.56 -18.31 -1.53
CA LEU A 216 6.74 -17.76 -0.88
C LEU A 216 8.02 -18.24 -1.57
N LYS A 217 8.09 -19.51 -1.98
CA LYS A 217 9.22 -20.04 -2.77
C LYS A 217 9.41 -19.25 -4.06
N GLU A 218 8.33 -18.98 -4.79
CA GLU A 218 8.40 -18.15 -6.00
C GLU A 218 8.84 -16.71 -5.75
N MET A 219 8.40 -16.10 -4.64
CA MET A 219 8.80 -14.73 -4.31
C MET A 219 10.24 -14.67 -3.78
N TYR A 220 10.70 -15.70 -3.08
CA TYR A 220 12.09 -15.81 -2.62
C TYR A 220 13.07 -15.92 -3.79
N MET A 221 12.69 -16.66 -4.83
CA MET A 221 13.50 -16.86 -6.03
C MET A 221 13.58 -15.64 -6.94
N ASN A 222 12.67 -14.68 -6.78
CA ASN A 222 12.70 -13.46 -7.57
C ASN A 222 13.64 -12.43 -6.89
N PRO A 223 14.71 -11.98 -7.56
CA PRO A 223 15.67 -11.02 -7.01
C PRO A 223 15.03 -9.73 -6.48
N GLU A 224 13.96 -9.24 -7.11
CA GLU A 224 13.27 -8.01 -6.69
C GLU A 224 12.53 -8.15 -5.36
N THR A 225 12.13 -9.37 -4.99
CA THR A 225 11.32 -9.63 -3.79
C THR A 225 12.04 -10.44 -2.73
N ARG A 226 13.21 -11.02 -3.03
CA ARG A 226 13.96 -11.90 -2.14
C ARG A 226 14.28 -11.27 -0.79
N GLU A 227 14.94 -10.10 -0.79
CA GLU A 227 15.35 -9.40 0.43
C GLU A 227 14.14 -9.11 1.34
N ARG A 228 13.05 -8.63 0.75
CA ARG A 228 11.81 -8.34 1.48
C ARG A 228 11.19 -9.60 2.07
N ILE A 229 11.22 -10.70 1.34
CA ILE A 229 10.62 -11.97 1.76
C ILE A 229 11.37 -12.59 2.94
N GLN A 230 12.68 -12.34 3.09
CA GLN A 230 13.44 -12.83 4.25
C GLN A 230 12.90 -12.32 5.59
N GLU A 231 12.22 -11.17 5.62
CA GLU A 231 11.60 -10.60 6.83
C GLU A 231 10.17 -11.10 7.11
N ILE A 232 9.68 -12.08 6.36
CA ILE A 232 8.33 -12.62 6.58
C ILE A 232 8.29 -13.51 7.83
N ASN A 233 7.17 -13.43 8.55
CA ASN A 233 6.88 -14.25 9.73
C ASN A 233 5.38 -14.57 9.79
N SER A 234 4.98 -15.39 10.76
CA SER A 234 3.60 -15.84 10.95
C SER A 234 2.58 -14.69 11.06
N LYS A 235 2.95 -13.59 11.74
CA LYS A 235 2.10 -12.40 11.91
C LYS A 235 1.84 -11.71 10.57
N LYS A 236 2.89 -11.39 9.81
CA LYS A 236 2.78 -10.72 8.50
C LYS A 236 2.03 -11.61 7.50
N LEU A 237 2.26 -12.92 7.55
CA LEU A 237 1.60 -13.88 6.68
C LEU A 237 0.10 -14.03 7.00
N SER A 238 -0.26 -14.10 8.28
CA SER A 238 -1.65 -14.08 8.76
C SER A 238 -2.39 -12.81 8.35
N TYR A 239 -1.72 -11.66 8.48
CA TYR A 239 -2.25 -10.37 8.05
C TYR A 239 -2.51 -10.33 6.53
N ALA A 240 -1.56 -10.83 5.72
CA ALA A 240 -1.73 -10.93 4.28
C ALA A 240 -2.95 -11.78 3.91
N LEU A 241 -3.13 -12.92 4.58
CA LEU A 241 -4.25 -13.84 4.38
C LEU A 241 -5.60 -13.23 4.76
N LYS A 242 -5.66 -12.54 5.91
CA LYS A 242 -6.86 -11.81 6.35
C LYS A 242 -7.26 -10.75 5.32
N ASN A 243 -6.31 -9.95 4.84
CA ASN A 243 -6.57 -8.94 3.80
C ASN A 243 -7.02 -9.54 2.48
N PHE A 244 -6.42 -10.66 2.08
CA PHE A 244 -6.85 -11.41 0.91
C PHE A 244 -8.32 -11.84 1.04
N ALA A 245 -8.69 -12.43 2.18
CA ALA A 245 -10.06 -12.89 2.43
C ALA A 245 -11.06 -11.72 2.48
N ILE A 246 -10.70 -10.61 3.14
CA ILE A 246 -11.53 -9.39 3.17
C ILE A 246 -11.75 -8.86 1.75
N ALA A 247 -10.71 -8.83 0.92
CA ALA A 247 -10.83 -8.41 -0.48
C ALA A 247 -11.75 -9.35 -1.27
N ASN A 248 -11.58 -10.66 -1.09
CA ASN A 248 -12.35 -11.68 -1.81
C ASN A 248 -13.84 -11.69 -1.42
N THR A 249 -14.17 -11.36 -0.17
CA THR A 249 -15.58 -11.20 0.27
C THR A 249 -16.26 -9.98 -0.36
N LYS A 250 -15.51 -8.91 -0.62
CA LYS A 250 -16.04 -7.69 -1.25
C LYS A 250 -16.21 -7.86 -2.75
N ASN A 251 -15.19 -8.41 -3.42
CA ASN A 251 -15.17 -8.66 -4.85
C ASN A 251 -14.41 -9.96 -5.12
N ARG A 252 -15.00 -10.86 -5.92
CA ARG A 252 -14.35 -12.11 -6.31
C ARG A 252 -13.02 -11.83 -7.03
N ILE A 253 -11.92 -12.28 -6.43
CA ILE A 253 -10.57 -12.12 -6.99
C ILE A 253 -10.43 -13.01 -8.23
N GLN A 254 -10.04 -12.42 -9.36
CA GLN A 254 -9.90 -13.12 -10.63
C GLN A 254 -8.56 -13.84 -10.77
N ILE A 255 -7.49 -13.30 -10.18
CA ILE A 255 -6.13 -13.86 -10.22
C ILE A 255 -5.61 -14.01 -8.78
N PRO A 256 -6.01 -15.09 -8.06
CA PRO A 256 -5.75 -15.23 -6.63
C PRO A 256 -4.27 -15.18 -6.25
N LYS A 257 -3.43 -15.94 -6.95
CA LYS A 257 -1.98 -15.98 -6.74
C LYS A 257 -1.33 -14.60 -6.81
N ALA A 258 -1.58 -13.86 -7.89
CA ALA A 258 -1.00 -12.54 -8.11
C ALA A 258 -1.51 -11.52 -7.08
N TYR A 259 -2.78 -11.61 -6.68
CA TYR A 259 -3.33 -10.75 -5.64
C TYR A 259 -2.74 -11.07 -4.27
N PHE A 260 -2.57 -12.35 -3.94
CA PHE A 260 -1.98 -12.78 -2.68
C PHE A 260 -0.51 -12.35 -2.56
N LYS A 261 0.28 -12.41 -3.64
CA LYS A 261 1.65 -11.82 -3.68
C LYS A 261 1.63 -10.33 -3.30
N LYS A 262 0.64 -9.57 -3.76
CA LYS A 262 0.48 -8.15 -3.37
C LYS A 262 0.12 -7.99 -1.90
N CYS A 263 -0.73 -8.86 -1.37
CA CYS A 263 -1.05 -8.87 0.06
C CYS A 263 0.18 -9.14 0.92
N ILE A 264 1.06 -10.06 0.52
CA ILE A 264 2.33 -10.35 1.20
C ILE A 264 3.25 -9.12 1.20
N LEU A 265 3.47 -8.50 0.03
CA LEU A 265 4.31 -7.29 -0.05
C LEU A 265 3.74 -6.15 0.80
N SER A 266 2.42 -5.95 0.76
CA SER A 266 1.76 -4.95 1.61
C SER A 266 1.87 -5.26 3.10
N ALA A 267 1.94 -6.53 3.49
CA ALA A 267 2.16 -6.95 4.88
C ALA A 267 3.60 -6.72 5.34
N LEU A 268 4.56 -6.81 4.42
CA LEU A 268 5.97 -6.53 4.69
C LEU A 268 6.24 -5.03 4.87
N ASP A 269 5.50 -4.17 4.17
CA ASP A 269 5.60 -2.71 4.27
C ASP A 269 4.90 -2.13 5.52
N GLN A 270 4.30 -2.97 6.36
CA GLN A 270 3.61 -2.53 7.56
C GLN A 270 4.59 -2.16 8.68
N THR A 271 4.52 -0.91 9.14
CA THR A 271 5.19 -0.44 10.35
C THR A 271 4.46 -0.92 11.60
N GLU A 272 5.13 -1.03 12.75
CA GLU A 272 4.53 -1.43 14.04
C GLU A 272 3.27 -0.63 14.42
N LEU A 273 3.20 0.66 14.06
CA LEU A 273 2.02 1.52 14.25
C LEU A 273 0.75 1.00 13.55
N SER A 274 0.90 0.28 12.44
CA SER A 274 -0.24 -0.25 11.67
C SER A 274 -0.89 -1.46 12.33
N GLY A 275 -0.15 -2.19 13.18
CA GLY A 275 -0.67 -3.29 14.00
C GLY A 275 -1.53 -2.80 15.18
N GLN A 276 -1.31 -1.57 15.65
CA GLN A 276 -2.02 -0.98 16.80
C GLN A 276 -3.50 -0.65 16.48
N TYR A 277 -3.83 -0.44 15.20
CA TYR A 277 -5.20 -0.14 14.74
C TYR A 277 -5.94 -1.35 14.15
N ASP A 278 -5.27 -2.51 14.02
CA ASP A 278 -5.90 -3.76 13.57
C ASP A 278 -6.00 -4.75 14.75
N THR A 279 -6.80 -4.36 15.75
CA THR A 279 -7.00 -5.04 17.04
C THR A 279 -7.51 -6.49 16.94
N ASP A 280 -7.94 -6.93 15.76
CA ASP A 280 -8.48 -8.28 15.54
C ASP A 280 -7.38 -9.31 15.27
N THR A 281 -6.13 -8.92 15.02
CA THR A 281 -5.02 -9.85 14.69
C THR A 281 -4.21 -10.26 15.93
N ILE A 282 -4.30 -9.50 17.02
CA ILE A 282 -3.54 -9.74 18.26
C ILE A 282 -4.28 -10.73 19.19
N TYR A 283 -5.61 -10.74 19.17
CA TYR A 283 -6.42 -11.48 20.15
C TYR A 283 -6.79 -12.93 19.75
N GLU A 284 -6.44 -13.43 18.56
CA GLU A 284 -6.73 -14.83 18.18
C GLU A 284 -5.53 -15.78 18.38
N MET A 285 -4.38 -15.30 18.82
CA MET A 285 -3.16 -16.11 19.07
C MET A 285 -2.83 -16.33 20.55
N GLU A 286 -3.67 -15.87 21.49
CA GLU A 286 -3.47 -16.07 22.94
C GLU A 286 -4.26 -17.27 23.51
N ASP A 287 -5.05 -17.97 22.70
CA ASP A 287 -5.74 -19.20 23.10
C ASP A 287 -5.03 -20.45 22.55
N TYR A 288 -3.79 -20.70 23.00
CA TYR A 288 -3.10 -22.00 22.96
C TYR A 288 -2.13 -22.15 24.13
#